data_AF-F3ZTA3-F1
#
_entry.id   AF-F3ZTA3-F1
#
_cell.length_a   1.000
_cell.length_b   1.000
_cell.length_c   1.000
_cell.angle_alpha   90.00
_cell.angle_beta   90.00
_cell.angle_gamma   90.00
#
_symmetry.space_group_name_H-M   'P 1'
#
loop_
_entity.id
_entity.type
_entity.pdbx_description
1 polymer ?
#
loop_
_entity_poly.entity_id
_entity_poly.type
_entity_poly.pdbx_seq_one_letter_code
_entity_poly.pdbx_strand_id
1 'polypeptide(L)'
;MGEELYLKLLNYLESIDSTLSRDIREGNDELLAKYDDIIEEAKKLAKEIHNGLFDKAGIDYFSGHLSIVGDSGCTWKDKVVSYLHDAAEDTQYSVEQILEILQTRCNNKIVQPHLSEIRDALNLLNSETATSREEYISRIKNSRIATRVKLNDLTHNMDISRIPEPTAKDMERLKRYKKEYRTILEYLGPVNWEWNNSD
;
A
#
# COMPACT_ATOMS: atom_id res chain seq x y z
N MET A 1 -10.66 -9.43 -11.40
CA MET A 1 -11.49 -8.85 -10.31
C MET A 1 -10.84 -7.65 -9.61
N GLY A 2 -9.56 -7.32 -9.86
CA GLY A 2 -8.89 -6.17 -9.23
C GLY A 2 -9.14 -4.82 -9.90
N GLU A 3 -9.21 -4.77 -11.22
CA GLU A 3 -9.29 -3.51 -11.98
C GLU A 3 -10.66 -2.80 -11.81
N GLU A 4 -11.75 -3.57 -11.77
CA GLU A 4 -13.10 -3.02 -11.63
C GLU A 4 -13.37 -2.46 -10.23
N LEU A 5 -12.86 -3.12 -9.17
CA LEU A 5 -13.03 -2.65 -7.79
C LEU A 5 -12.14 -1.42 -7.52
N TYR A 6 -10.96 -1.38 -8.12
CA TYR A 6 -10.05 -0.25 -8.09
C TYR A 6 -10.61 0.95 -8.85
N LEU A 7 -11.18 0.77 -10.05
CA LEU A 7 -11.90 1.82 -10.77
C LEU A 7 -13.12 2.32 -9.98
N LYS A 8 -13.82 1.44 -9.26
CA LYS A 8 -14.92 1.83 -8.35
C LYS A 8 -14.42 2.63 -7.15
N LEU A 9 -13.30 2.26 -6.54
CA LEU A 9 -12.65 3.02 -5.46
C LEU A 9 -12.17 4.38 -5.96
N LEU A 10 -11.55 4.42 -7.15
CA LEU A 10 -11.14 5.67 -7.79
C LEU A 10 -12.33 6.57 -8.06
N ASN A 11 -13.39 6.08 -8.71
CA ASN A 11 -14.61 6.84 -8.99
C ASN A 11 -15.27 7.38 -7.71
N TYR A 12 -15.28 6.57 -6.65
CA TYR A 12 -15.76 7.00 -5.34
C TYR A 12 -14.90 8.11 -4.75
N LEU A 13 -13.57 7.99 -4.80
CA LEU A 13 -12.64 9.04 -4.38
C LEU A 13 -12.76 10.30 -5.26
N GLU A 14 -13.01 10.16 -6.57
CA GLU A 14 -13.28 11.26 -7.50
C GLU A 14 -14.58 12.02 -7.13
N SER A 15 -15.60 11.29 -6.67
CA SER A 15 -16.89 11.88 -6.26
C SER A 15 -16.83 12.71 -4.98
N ILE A 16 -15.77 12.52 -4.19
CA ILE A 16 -15.59 13.14 -2.87
C ILE A 16 -14.55 14.27 -2.92
N ASP A 17 -13.56 14.17 -3.82
CA ASP A 17 -12.55 15.22 -4.03
C ASP A 17 -12.08 15.30 -5.50
N SER A 18 -12.63 16.28 -6.22
CA SER A 18 -12.31 16.56 -7.63
C SER A 18 -10.83 16.91 -7.89
N THR A 19 -10.06 17.28 -6.86
CA THR A 19 -8.63 17.60 -6.98
C THR A 19 -7.80 16.33 -7.14
N LEU A 20 -8.19 15.24 -6.48
CA LEU A 20 -7.54 13.94 -6.60
C LEU A 20 -7.79 13.29 -7.97
N SER A 21 -9.01 13.43 -8.50
CA SER A 21 -9.31 13.03 -9.89
C SER A 21 -8.38 13.75 -10.87
N ARG A 22 -8.18 15.06 -10.65
CA ARG A 22 -7.26 15.86 -11.47
C ARG A 22 -5.81 15.40 -11.32
N ASP A 23 -5.32 15.15 -10.11
CA ASP A 23 -3.94 14.67 -9.88
C ASP A 23 -3.70 13.27 -10.48
N ILE A 24 -4.70 12.38 -10.46
CA ILE A 24 -4.64 11.04 -11.07
C ILE A 24 -4.73 11.12 -12.60
N ARG A 25 -5.55 12.03 -13.15
CA ARG A 25 -5.75 12.20 -14.61
C ARG A 25 -4.65 13.01 -15.28
N GLU A 26 -4.15 14.06 -14.63
CA GLU A 26 -3.08 14.94 -15.13
C GLU A 26 -1.68 14.37 -14.84
N GLY A 27 -1.56 13.39 -13.93
CA GLY A 27 -0.28 12.92 -13.40
C GLY A 27 0.15 11.49 -13.72
N ASN A 28 -0.55 10.74 -14.59
CA ASN A 28 -0.26 9.31 -14.70
C ASN A 28 0.93 8.95 -15.61
N ASP A 29 1.08 9.46 -16.84
CA ASP A 29 2.18 8.95 -17.69
C ASP A 29 3.47 9.78 -17.63
N GLU A 30 3.40 11.11 -17.78
CA GLU A 30 4.60 11.96 -17.77
C GLU A 30 5.23 12.11 -16.38
N LEU A 31 4.40 12.14 -15.33
CA LEU A 31 4.86 12.28 -13.95
C LEU A 31 5.38 10.94 -13.39
N LEU A 32 4.81 9.79 -13.78
CA LEU A 32 5.43 8.50 -13.50
C LEU A 32 6.79 8.41 -14.21
N ALA A 33 6.86 8.68 -15.51
CA ALA A 33 8.10 8.65 -16.28
C ALA A 33 9.21 9.54 -15.69
N LYS A 34 8.84 10.69 -15.10
CA LYS A 34 9.77 11.59 -14.41
C LYS A 34 10.40 10.98 -13.15
N TYR A 35 9.69 10.09 -12.47
CA TYR A 35 10.08 9.48 -11.19
C TYR A 35 10.31 7.96 -11.28
N ASP A 36 10.35 7.40 -12.49
CA ASP A 36 10.58 5.97 -12.74
C ASP A 36 11.90 5.48 -12.12
N ASP A 37 12.95 6.31 -12.17
CA ASP A 37 14.22 5.97 -11.54
C ASP A 37 14.09 5.82 -10.01
N ILE A 38 13.30 6.69 -9.37
CA ILE A 38 13.03 6.63 -7.93
C ILE A 38 12.17 5.40 -7.58
N ILE A 39 11.18 5.06 -8.41
CA ILE A 39 10.35 3.86 -8.23
C ILE A 39 11.23 2.61 -8.35
N GLU A 40 12.09 2.54 -9.37
CA GLU A 40 12.99 1.40 -9.58
C GLU A 40 14.02 1.26 -8.44
N GLU A 41 14.54 2.37 -7.90
CA GLU A 41 15.41 2.29 -6.72
C GLU A 41 14.66 1.82 -5.47
N ALA A 42 13.42 2.24 -5.25
CA ALA A 42 12.59 1.73 -4.16
C ALA A 42 12.30 0.23 -4.31
N LYS A 43 12.00 -0.22 -5.53
CA LYS A 43 11.79 -1.62 -5.86
C LYS A 43 13.03 -2.48 -5.60
N LYS A 44 14.21 -2.03 -6.06
CA LYS A 44 15.50 -2.71 -5.78
C LYS A 44 15.77 -2.78 -4.29
N LEU A 45 15.58 -1.66 -3.58
CA LEU A 45 15.77 -1.59 -2.14
C LEU A 45 14.88 -2.58 -1.40
N ALA A 46 13.58 -2.63 -1.74
CA ALA A 46 12.64 -3.60 -1.18
C ALA A 46 13.09 -5.05 -1.41
N LYS A 47 13.53 -5.38 -2.63
CA LYS A 47 14.03 -6.71 -2.96
C LYS A 47 15.26 -7.10 -2.13
N GLU A 48 16.18 -6.15 -1.92
CA GLU A 48 17.42 -6.38 -1.19
C GLU A 48 17.18 -6.57 0.31
N ILE A 49 16.37 -5.72 0.94
CA ILE A 49 16.17 -5.77 2.40
C ILE A 49 15.29 -6.95 2.85
N HIS A 50 14.37 -7.40 1.99
CA HIS A 50 13.52 -8.56 2.24
C HIS A 50 14.10 -9.87 1.65
N ASN A 51 15.36 -9.86 1.17
CA ASN A 51 15.97 -11.02 0.55
C ASN A 51 16.00 -12.24 1.49
N GLY A 52 15.46 -13.36 1.02
CA GLY A 52 15.36 -14.61 1.79
C GLY A 52 14.14 -14.72 2.70
N LEU A 53 13.28 -13.69 2.73
CA LEU A 53 11.96 -13.79 3.33
C LEU A 53 10.99 -14.48 2.38
N PHE A 54 10.05 -15.23 2.96
CA PHE A 54 8.98 -15.91 2.23
C PHE A 54 7.64 -15.40 2.72
N ASP A 55 6.69 -15.30 1.80
CA ASP A 55 5.33 -14.95 2.11
C ASP A 55 4.56 -16.12 2.76
N LYS A 56 3.28 -15.90 3.07
CA LYS A 56 2.43 -16.91 3.71
C LYS A 56 2.09 -18.09 2.79
N ALA A 57 2.29 -17.96 1.48
CA ALA A 57 2.13 -19.03 0.50
C ALA A 57 3.43 -19.83 0.26
N GLY A 58 4.53 -19.45 0.92
CA GLY A 58 5.85 -20.07 0.74
C GLY A 58 6.58 -19.57 -0.51
N ILE A 59 6.14 -18.46 -1.09
CA ILE A 59 6.77 -17.79 -2.25
C ILE A 59 7.77 -16.75 -1.74
N ASP A 60 8.81 -16.44 -2.51
CA ASP A 60 9.70 -15.30 -2.24
C ASP A 60 8.88 -14.03 -1.94
N TYR A 61 9.16 -13.38 -0.81
CA TYR A 61 8.29 -12.31 -0.28
C TYR A 61 8.19 -11.12 -1.23
N PHE A 62 9.28 -10.79 -1.91
CA PHE A 62 9.29 -9.69 -2.86
C PHE A 62 8.34 -9.96 -4.04
N SER A 63 8.47 -11.11 -4.70
CA SER A 63 7.66 -11.46 -5.88
C SER A 63 6.22 -11.87 -5.53
N GLY A 64 6.02 -12.53 -4.39
CA GLY A 64 4.73 -13.04 -3.94
C GLY A 64 3.82 -11.99 -3.29
N HIS A 65 4.38 -10.86 -2.84
CA HIS A 65 3.63 -9.81 -2.11
C HIS A 65 4.06 -8.40 -2.52
N LEU A 66 5.31 -7.99 -2.26
CA LEU A 66 5.72 -6.59 -2.38
C LEU A 66 5.59 -6.03 -3.81
N SER A 67 5.93 -6.82 -4.84
CA SER A 67 5.76 -6.38 -6.23
C SER A 67 4.30 -6.23 -6.62
N ILE A 68 3.41 -7.08 -6.11
CA ILE A 68 1.98 -7.02 -6.42
C ILE A 68 1.36 -5.76 -5.82
N VAL A 69 1.69 -5.46 -4.55
CA VAL A 69 1.25 -4.23 -3.88
C VAL A 69 1.88 -3.00 -4.56
N GLY A 70 3.19 -3.05 -4.83
CA GLY A 70 3.96 -2.04 -5.55
C GLY A 70 3.37 -1.65 -6.91
N ASP A 71 3.07 -2.64 -7.73
CA ASP A 71 2.56 -2.44 -9.08
C ASP A 71 1.13 -1.89 -9.11
N SER A 72 0.36 -2.13 -8.04
CA SER A 72 -1.01 -1.61 -7.84
C SER A 72 -1.05 -0.12 -7.44
N GLY A 73 0.10 0.53 -7.19
CA GLY A 73 0.17 1.96 -6.85
C GLY A 73 -0.18 2.88 -8.05
N CYS A 74 -0.96 3.93 -7.78
CA CYS A 74 -1.44 4.87 -8.81
C CYS A 74 -0.41 5.96 -9.13
N THR A 75 0.14 6.60 -8.09
CA THR A 75 1.15 7.65 -8.24
C THR A 75 2.55 7.11 -7.96
N TRP A 76 3.59 7.85 -8.35
CA TRP A 76 4.97 7.44 -8.05
C TRP A 76 5.22 7.29 -6.54
N LYS A 77 4.62 8.16 -5.70
CA LYS A 77 4.69 8.05 -4.24
C LYS A 77 3.95 6.81 -3.73
N ASP A 78 2.78 6.48 -4.31
CA ASP A 78 2.08 5.26 -3.96
C ASP A 78 2.91 4.03 -4.29
N LYS A 79 3.57 3.99 -5.45
CA LYS A 79 4.46 2.90 -5.85
C LYS A 79 5.66 2.79 -4.91
N VAL A 80 6.36 3.89 -4.62
CA VAL A 80 7.49 3.92 -3.69
C VAL A 80 7.08 3.43 -2.30
N VAL A 81 6.00 3.96 -1.73
CA VAL A 81 5.51 3.56 -0.41
C VAL A 81 5.02 2.10 -0.43
N SER A 82 4.36 1.66 -1.50
CA SER A 82 3.90 0.27 -1.64
C SER A 82 5.05 -0.73 -1.69
N TYR A 83 6.15 -0.42 -2.39
CA TYR A 83 7.33 -1.28 -2.37
C TYR A 83 7.99 -1.37 -1.00
N LEU A 84 7.91 -0.31 -0.20
CA LEU A 84 8.62 -0.18 1.08
C LEU A 84 7.73 -0.34 2.32
N HIS A 85 6.43 -0.64 2.16
CA HIS A 85 5.44 -0.53 3.26
C HIS A 85 5.73 -1.44 4.46
N ASP A 86 6.26 -2.64 4.20
CA ASP A 86 6.56 -3.65 5.23
C ASP A 86 8.02 -3.62 5.70
N ALA A 87 8.86 -2.78 5.09
CA ALA A 87 10.30 -2.76 5.33
C ALA A 87 10.65 -2.52 6.80
N ALA A 88 9.99 -1.55 7.44
CA ALA A 88 10.24 -1.23 8.83
C ALA A 88 9.51 -2.14 9.84
N GLU A 89 8.58 -2.99 9.39
CA GLU A 89 7.84 -3.95 10.23
C GLU A 89 8.49 -5.34 10.18
N ASP A 90 8.94 -5.78 9.00
CA ASP A 90 9.45 -7.14 8.78
C ASP A 90 10.98 -7.24 8.77
N THR A 91 11.70 -6.12 8.94
CA THR A 91 13.17 -6.10 8.91
C THR A 91 13.75 -5.25 10.05
N GLN A 92 15.08 -5.25 10.16
CA GLN A 92 15.80 -4.47 11.18
C GLN A 92 15.92 -2.97 10.87
N TYR A 93 15.47 -2.52 9.69
CA TYR A 93 15.67 -1.13 9.26
C TYR A 93 14.54 -0.22 9.75
N SER A 94 14.88 0.96 10.27
CA SER A 94 13.88 2.00 10.55
C SER A 94 13.43 2.73 9.27
N VAL A 95 12.29 3.42 9.34
CA VAL A 95 11.80 4.28 8.24
C VAL A 95 12.86 5.31 7.83
N GLU A 96 13.55 5.91 8.79
CA GLU A 96 14.62 6.89 8.53
C GLU A 96 15.78 6.27 7.75
N GLN A 97 16.22 5.07 8.15
CA GLN A 97 17.31 4.37 7.45
C GLN A 97 16.92 4.00 6.02
N ILE A 98 15.69 3.51 5.82
CA ILE A 98 15.16 3.18 4.49
C ILE A 98 15.15 4.42 3.60
N LEU A 99 14.68 5.56 4.12
CA LEU A 99 14.64 6.81 3.38
C LEU A 99 16.02 7.39 3.10
N GLU A 100 16.99 7.27 4.02
CA GLU A 100 18.37 7.70 3.81
C GLU A 100 19.04 6.91 2.67
N ILE A 101 18.85 5.58 2.67
CA ILE A 101 19.36 4.71 1.60
C ILE A 101 18.71 5.08 0.26
N LEU A 102 17.37 5.22 0.22
CA LEU A 102 16.64 5.61 -0.98
C LEU A 102 17.12 6.98 -1.49
N GLN A 103 17.25 7.98 -0.61
CA GLN A 103 17.70 9.31 -0.98
C GLN A 103 19.10 9.28 -1.59
N THR A 104 20.00 8.47 -1.04
CA THR A 104 21.37 8.29 -1.55
C THR A 104 21.36 7.60 -2.92
N ARG A 105 20.60 6.50 -3.10
CA ARG A 105 20.45 5.81 -4.40
C ARG A 105 19.89 6.73 -5.48
N CYS A 106 18.99 7.62 -5.09
CA CYS A 106 18.36 8.58 -5.97
C CYS A 106 19.18 9.88 -6.13
N ASN A 107 20.46 9.93 -5.74
CA ASN A 107 21.31 11.13 -5.83
C ASN A 107 20.67 12.40 -5.23
N ASN A 108 19.99 12.25 -4.10
CA ASN A 108 19.25 13.30 -3.41
C ASN A 108 18.14 14.00 -4.22
N LYS A 109 17.59 13.35 -5.26
CA LYS A 109 16.55 13.93 -6.14
C LYS A 109 15.19 14.17 -5.45
N ILE A 110 14.86 13.42 -4.40
CA ILE A 110 13.56 13.56 -3.73
C ILE A 110 13.61 14.82 -2.85
N VAL A 111 12.82 15.84 -3.19
CA VAL A 111 12.74 17.08 -2.42
C VAL A 111 12.05 16.86 -1.07
N GLN A 112 12.36 17.70 -0.09
CA GLN A 112 11.91 17.54 1.30
C GLN A 112 10.38 17.39 1.48
N PRO A 113 9.51 18.17 0.80
CA PRO A 113 8.07 17.96 0.93
C PRO A 113 7.62 16.55 0.54
N HIS A 114 8.16 16.02 -0.57
CA HIS A 114 7.86 14.67 -1.03
C HIS A 114 8.42 13.60 -0.09
N LEU A 115 9.64 13.79 0.39
CA LEU A 115 10.28 12.87 1.33
C LEU A 115 9.49 12.78 2.65
N SER A 116 8.96 13.91 3.13
CA SER A 116 8.11 13.95 4.32
C SER A 116 6.77 13.24 4.11
N GLU A 117 6.11 13.43 2.96
CA GLU A 117 4.87 12.67 2.67
C GLU A 117 5.10 11.15 2.63
N ILE A 118 6.22 10.71 2.03
CA ILE A 118 6.60 9.28 1.99
C ILE A 118 6.90 8.78 3.41
N ARG A 119 7.66 9.54 4.20
CA ARG A 119 7.97 9.21 5.61
C ARG A 119 6.71 9.03 6.44
N ASP A 120 5.80 10.00 6.37
CA ASP A 120 4.57 9.97 7.15
C ASP A 120 3.70 8.77 6.76
N ALA A 121 3.64 8.46 5.46
CA ALA A 121 2.90 7.28 4.99
C ALA A 121 3.52 5.96 5.48
N LEU A 122 4.85 5.79 5.39
CA LEU A 122 5.54 4.60 5.89
C LEU A 122 5.39 4.43 7.40
N ASN A 123 5.51 5.51 8.17
CA ASN A 123 5.30 5.47 9.62
C ASN A 123 3.86 5.08 9.99
N LEU A 124 2.86 5.56 9.24
CA LEU A 124 1.47 5.16 9.44
C LEU A 124 1.24 3.68 9.10
N LEU A 125 1.94 3.14 8.10
CA LEU A 125 1.83 1.76 7.64
C LEU A 125 2.58 0.75 8.52
N ASN A 126 3.58 1.18 9.29
CA ASN A 126 4.22 0.35 10.32
C ASN A 126 3.31 0.21 11.54
N SER A 127 2.79 -0.98 11.80
CA SER A 127 1.87 -1.23 12.91
C SER A 127 2.50 -1.12 14.29
N GLU A 128 3.83 -1.24 14.42
CA GLU A 128 4.56 -1.10 15.69
C GLU A 128 4.55 0.33 16.22
N THR A 129 4.27 1.33 15.37
CA THR A 129 4.16 2.72 15.80
C THR A 129 2.77 3.06 16.36
N ALA A 130 1.86 2.09 16.45
CA ALA A 130 0.53 2.24 17.05
C ALA A 130 0.42 1.43 18.35
N THR A 131 -0.39 1.92 19.30
CA THR A 131 -0.61 1.25 20.60
C THR A 131 -1.58 0.08 20.52
N SER A 132 -2.41 0.04 19.46
CA SER A 132 -3.39 -1.02 19.21
C SER A 132 -3.66 -1.20 17.72
N ARG A 133 -4.26 -2.33 17.35
CA ARG A 133 -4.64 -2.61 15.96
C ARG A 133 -5.75 -1.67 15.49
N GLU A 134 -6.70 -1.35 16.37
CA GLU A 134 -7.75 -0.37 16.12
C GLU A 134 -7.17 1.02 15.85
N GLU A 135 -6.20 1.47 16.66
CA GLU A 135 -5.49 2.72 16.41
C GLU A 135 -4.77 2.68 15.07
N TYR A 136 -3.99 1.63 14.81
CA TYR A 136 -3.27 1.42 13.56
C TYR A 136 -4.17 1.61 12.35
N ILE A 137 -5.33 0.95 12.31
CA ILE A 137 -6.26 1.07 11.18
C ILE A 137 -6.94 2.44 11.14
N SER A 138 -7.32 3.00 12.30
CA SER A 138 -8.02 4.28 12.35
C SER A 138 -7.20 5.47 11.86
N ARG A 139 -5.87 5.45 12.06
CA ARG A 139 -4.97 6.54 11.68
C ARG A 139 -4.57 6.51 10.20
N ILE A 140 -4.72 5.37 9.51
CA ILE A 140 -4.36 5.23 8.09
C ILE A 140 -5.03 6.32 7.23
N LYS A 141 -6.28 6.69 7.56
CA LYS A 141 -7.05 7.74 6.87
C LYS A 141 -6.39 9.12 6.87
N ASN A 142 -5.44 9.36 7.78
CA ASN A 142 -4.74 10.64 7.89
C ASN A 142 -3.70 10.84 6.77
N SER A 143 -3.42 9.81 5.95
CA SER A 143 -2.61 9.91 4.75
C SER A 143 -3.29 9.20 3.58
N ARG A 144 -3.48 9.92 2.48
CA ARG A 144 -4.08 9.35 1.26
C ARG A 144 -3.19 8.26 0.66
N ILE A 145 -1.86 8.45 0.73
CA ILE A 145 -0.88 7.45 0.28
C ILE A 145 -1.01 6.20 1.14
N ALA A 146 -0.93 6.33 2.47
CA ALA A 146 -1.06 5.18 3.38
C ALA A 146 -2.40 4.45 3.19
N THR A 147 -3.49 5.20 2.98
CA THR A 147 -4.81 4.61 2.72
C THR A 147 -4.85 3.77 1.46
N ARG A 148 -4.36 4.30 0.33
CA ARG A 148 -4.32 3.55 -0.94
C ARG A 148 -3.44 2.32 -0.84
N VAL A 149 -2.23 2.48 -0.28
CA VAL A 149 -1.30 1.36 -0.08
C VAL A 149 -1.91 0.28 0.82
N LYS A 150 -2.57 0.67 1.93
CA LYS A 150 -3.18 -0.30 2.84
C LYS A 150 -4.35 -1.05 2.19
N LEU A 151 -5.15 -0.37 1.37
CA LEU A 151 -6.23 -1.02 0.62
C LEU A 151 -5.69 -2.03 -0.41
N ASN A 152 -4.59 -1.71 -1.10
CA ASN A 152 -3.92 -2.62 -2.02
C ASN A 152 -3.33 -3.84 -1.29
N ASP A 153 -2.60 -3.62 -0.20
CA ASP A 153 -2.06 -4.65 0.69
C ASP A 153 -3.17 -5.60 1.17
N LEU A 154 -4.25 -5.05 1.74
CA LEU A 154 -5.39 -5.83 2.20
C LEU A 154 -6.06 -6.60 1.06
N THR A 155 -6.19 -6.01 -0.13
CA THR A 155 -6.79 -6.68 -1.29
C THR A 155 -5.98 -7.91 -1.71
N HIS A 156 -4.66 -7.76 -1.81
CA HIS A 156 -3.77 -8.89 -2.09
C HIS A 156 -3.82 -9.94 -0.97
N ASN A 157 -3.78 -9.51 0.29
CA ASN A 157 -3.83 -10.40 1.46
C ASN A 157 -5.17 -11.13 1.65
N MET A 158 -6.27 -10.59 1.10
CA MET A 158 -7.58 -11.23 1.13
C MET A 158 -7.75 -12.33 0.07
N ASP A 159 -6.84 -12.45 -0.91
CA ASP A 159 -6.87 -13.55 -1.86
C ASP A 159 -6.40 -14.85 -1.20
N ILE A 160 -7.34 -15.56 -0.58
CA ILE A 160 -7.05 -16.82 0.12
C ILE A 160 -6.62 -17.95 -0.82
N SER A 161 -6.93 -17.84 -2.12
CA SER A 161 -6.60 -18.88 -3.11
C SER A 161 -5.09 -19.04 -3.33
N ARG A 162 -4.30 -18.04 -2.92
CA ARG A 162 -2.84 -18.07 -2.98
C ARG A 162 -2.20 -19.04 -1.98
N ILE A 163 -2.93 -19.46 -0.93
CA ILE A 163 -2.40 -20.35 0.11
C ILE A 163 -2.80 -21.80 -0.25
N PRO A 164 -1.85 -22.71 -0.55
CA PRO A 164 -2.16 -24.03 -1.10
C PRO A 164 -2.96 -24.95 -0.15
N GLU A 165 -2.95 -24.70 1.17
CA GLU A 165 -3.78 -25.42 2.15
C GLU A 165 -4.16 -24.47 3.31
N PRO A 166 -5.21 -23.64 3.15
CA PRO A 166 -5.53 -22.61 4.14
C PRO A 166 -5.90 -23.19 5.50
N THR A 167 -5.32 -22.63 6.57
CA THR A 167 -5.59 -23.06 7.94
C THR A 167 -6.70 -22.24 8.61
N ALA A 168 -7.17 -22.68 9.78
CA ALA A 168 -8.08 -21.88 10.60
C ALA A 168 -7.52 -20.48 10.93
N LYS A 169 -6.20 -20.37 11.13
CA LYS A 169 -5.50 -19.11 11.38
C LYS A 169 -5.56 -18.17 10.17
N ASP A 170 -5.51 -18.71 8.96
CA ASP A 170 -5.62 -17.92 7.73
C ASP A 170 -7.05 -17.44 7.50
N MET A 171 -8.04 -18.25 7.87
CA MET A 171 -9.45 -17.83 7.85
C MET A 171 -9.75 -16.72 8.88
N GLU A 172 -9.12 -16.75 10.06
CA GLU A 172 -9.20 -15.67 11.04
C GLU A 172 -8.53 -14.38 10.54
N ARG A 173 -7.35 -14.49 9.91
CA ARG A 173 -6.68 -13.37 9.23
C ARG A 173 -7.58 -12.77 8.16
N LEU A 174 -8.19 -13.60 7.31
CA LEU A 174 -9.09 -13.15 6.25
C LEU A 174 -10.31 -12.38 6.80
N LYS A 175 -10.95 -12.89 7.87
CA LYS A 175 -12.05 -12.18 8.54
C LYS A 175 -11.60 -10.82 9.06
N ARG A 176 -10.41 -10.76 9.65
CA ARG A 176 -9.82 -9.51 10.13
C ARG A 176 -9.52 -8.54 8.99
N TYR A 177 -8.82 -8.97 7.94
CA TYR A 177 -8.51 -8.13 6.77
C TYR A 177 -9.78 -7.57 6.12
N LYS A 178 -10.84 -8.36 5.99
CA LYS A 178 -12.16 -7.89 5.52
C LYS A 178 -12.78 -6.81 6.41
N LYS A 179 -12.64 -6.94 7.74
CA LYS A 179 -13.12 -5.92 8.69
C LYS A 179 -12.31 -4.63 8.53
N GLU A 180 -10.99 -4.73 8.52
CA GLU A 180 -10.08 -3.59 8.37
C GLU A 180 -10.31 -2.83 7.06
N TYR A 181 -10.45 -3.56 5.95
CA TYR A 181 -10.75 -3.01 4.64
C TYR A 181 -12.06 -2.21 4.66
N ARG A 182 -13.14 -2.78 5.23
CA ARG A 182 -14.42 -2.08 5.36
C ARG A 182 -14.31 -0.83 6.24
N THR A 183 -13.64 -0.93 7.38
CA THR A 183 -13.43 0.21 8.28
C THR A 183 -12.69 1.36 7.58
N ILE A 184 -11.66 1.05 6.78
CA ILE A 184 -10.96 2.08 5.99
C ILE A 184 -11.91 2.72 4.96
N LEU A 185 -12.71 1.92 4.26
CA LEU A 185 -13.70 2.45 3.30
C LEU A 185 -14.75 3.35 3.97
N GLU A 186 -15.25 2.98 5.14
CA GLU A 186 -16.22 3.79 5.90
C GLU A 186 -15.65 5.16 6.30
N TYR A 187 -14.35 5.25 6.60
CA TYR A 187 -13.70 6.53 6.90
C TYR A 187 -13.59 7.47 5.70
N LEU A 188 -13.65 6.95 4.49
CA LEU A 188 -13.57 7.75 3.29
C LEU A 188 -14.90 8.43 2.93
N GLY A 189 -16.02 8.09 3.60
CA GLY A 189 -17.36 8.64 3.35
C GLY A 189 -18.42 7.56 3.06
N PRO A 190 -19.70 7.92 2.85
CA PRO A 190 -20.77 6.94 2.60
C PRO A 190 -20.54 6.16 1.30
N VAL A 191 -20.23 4.88 1.45
CA VAL A 191 -20.27 3.90 0.36
C VAL A 191 -21.74 3.51 0.17
N ASN A 192 -22.34 3.81 -0.98
CA ASN A 192 -23.61 3.17 -1.37
C ASN A 192 -23.34 1.69 -1.64
N TRP A 193 -23.32 0.89 -0.57
CA TRP A 193 -23.26 -0.57 -0.60
C TRP A 193 -24.64 -1.13 -0.97
N GLU A 194 -25.06 -0.99 -2.23
CA GLU A 194 -26.09 -1.90 -2.74
C GLU A 194 -25.40 -3.23 -3.07
N TRP A 195 -25.37 -4.11 -2.07
CA TRP A 195 -25.18 -5.54 -2.27
C TRP A 195 -26.38 -6.03 -3.10
N ASN A 196 -26.23 -6.10 -4.42
CA ASN A 196 -27.12 -6.95 -5.20
C ASN A 196 -26.79 -8.39 -4.82
N ASN A 197 -27.57 -8.92 -3.87
CA ASN A 197 -27.75 -10.35 -3.70
C ASN A 197 -28.12 -10.92 -5.06
N SER A 198 -27.24 -11.74 -5.61
CA SER A 198 -27.53 -12.60 -6.76
C SER A 198 -26.80 -13.91 -6.50
N ASP A 199 -27.52 -14.78 -5.78
CA ASP A 199 -27.43 -16.24 -5.66
C ASP A 199 -26.06 -16.91 -5.43
#